data_AF-A0A1Y5Y9M0-F1
#
_entry.id   AF-A0A1Y5Y9M0-F1
#
_cell.length_a   1.000
_cell.length_b   1.000
_cell.length_c   1.000
_cell.angle_alpha   90.00
_cell.angle_beta   90.00
_cell.angle_gamma   90.00
#
_symmetry.space_group_name_H-M   'P 1'
#
loop_
_entity.id
_entity.type
_entity.pdbx_description
1 polymer ?
#
loop_
_entity_poly.entity_id
_entity_poly.type
_entity_poly.pdbx_seq_one_letter_code
_entity_poly.pdbx_strand_id
1 'polypeptide(L)' 'MLDDRPMYPEIEPQASGHLDTGDGNLVYWEECGNPSGKPVVFLHGGPGGGCSPS' A
#
# COMPACT_ATOMS: atom_id res chain seq x y z
N MET A 1 22.28 -2.20 -14.79
CA MET A 1 22.10 -0.77 -14.50
C MET A 1 20.67 -0.62 -14.03
N LEU A 2 20.44 -0.55 -12.73
CA LEU A 2 19.10 -0.26 -12.19
C LEU A 2 18.82 1.22 -12.41
N ASP A 3 17.56 1.51 -12.67
CA ASP A 3 17.00 2.77 -13.15
C ASP A 3 17.16 3.88 -12.09
N ASP A 4 17.91 4.95 -12.38
CA ASP A 4 18.13 6.12 -11.47
C ASP A 4 16.92 7.08 -11.41
N ARG A 5 15.71 6.58 -11.64
CA ARG A 5 14.51 7.42 -11.60
C ARG A 5 14.14 7.74 -10.15
N PRO A 6 13.91 9.01 -9.79
CA PRO A 6 13.47 9.37 -8.45
C PRO A 6 12.04 8.85 -8.20
N MET A 7 11.71 8.66 -6.94
CA MET A 7 10.33 8.39 -6.52
C MET A 7 9.42 9.57 -6.87
N TYR A 8 8.13 9.29 -7.03
CA TYR A 8 7.12 10.34 -7.12
C TYR A 8 7.02 11.12 -5.79
N PRO A 9 6.53 12.37 -5.80
CA PRO A 9 6.29 13.13 -4.57
C PRO A 9 5.42 12.36 -3.58
N GLU A 10 5.63 12.60 -2.28
CA GLU A 10 4.81 12.04 -1.20
C GLU A 10 3.34 12.44 -1.37
N ILE A 11 2.44 11.50 -1.06
CA ILE A 11 1.00 11.70 -1.06
C ILE A 11 0.41 11.01 0.16
N GLU A 12 -0.75 11.51 0.61
CA GLU A 12 -1.56 10.84 1.62
C GLU A 12 -2.49 9.80 0.97
N PRO A 13 -2.85 8.73 1.69
CA PRO A 13 -3.91 7.82 1.27
C PRO A 13 -5.25 8.55 1.11
N GLN A 14 -5.99 8.23 0.04
CA GLN A 14 -7.36 8.73 -0.13
C GLN A 14 -8.37 8.01 0.78
N ALA A 15 -8.09 6.75 1.11
CA ALA A 15 -8.88 5.93 2.01
C ALA A 15 -7.98 4.91 2.70
N SER A 16 -8.36 4.51 3.91
CA SER A 16 -7.71 3.44 4.64
C SER A 16 -8.70 2.74 5.55
N GLY A 17 -8.35 1.54 6.00
CA GLY A 17 -9.22 0.77 6.88
C GLY A 17 -8.64 -0.54 7.34
N HIS A 18 -9.48 -1.31 8.02
CA HIS A 18 -9.18 -2.68 8.41
C HIS A 18 -10.21 -3.61 7.78
N LEU A 19 -9.72 -4.63 7.07
CA LEU A 19 -10.53 -5.71 6.53
C LEU A 19 -10.59 -6.83 7.57
N ASP A 20 -11.80 -7.13 8.04
CA ASP A 20 -12.06 -8.33 8.84
C ASP A 20 -11.98 -9.57 7.95
N THR A 21 -11.13 -10.51 8.35
CA THR A 21 -10.93 -11.78 7.65
C THR A 21 -11.88 -12.89 8.10
N GLY A 22 -12.63 -12.66 9.20
CA GLY A 22 -13.62 -13.59 9.74
C GLY A 22 -13.06 -14.64 10.72
N ASP A 23 -11.76 -14.62 10.98
CA ASP A 23 -11.09 -15.54 11.92
C ASP A 23 -10.44 -14.83 13.12
N GLY A 24 -10.81 -13.56 13.33
CA GLY A 24 -10.30 -12.70 14.40
C GLY A 24 -9.11 -11.83 13.99
N ASN A 25 -8.60 -11.96 12.75
CA ASN A 25 -7.56 -11.08 12.24
C ASN A 25 -8.16 -9.90 11.45
N LEU A 26 -7.58 -8.71 11.67
CA LEU A 26 -7.90 -7.49 10.94
C LEU A 26 -6.69 -7.07 10.09
N VAL A 27 -6.87 -6.99 8.77
CA VAL A 27 -5.81 -6.59 7.83
C VAL A 27 -5.92 -5.11 7.52
N TYR A 28 -4.89 -4.34 7.87
CA TYR A 28 -4.79 -2.93 7.48
C TYR A 28 -4.62 -2.76 5.97
N TRP A 29 -5.27 -1.76 5.38
CA TRP A 29 -5.11 -1.40 3.97
C TRP A 29 -5.23 0.12 3.74
N GLU A 30 -4.65 0.56 2.62
CA GLU A 30 -4.73 1.94 2.11
C GLU A 30 -4.97 1.93 0.60
N GLU A 31 -5.73 2.91 0.11
CA GLU A 31 -5.85 3.25 -1.30
C GLU A 31 -5.17 4.59 -1.55
N CYS A 32 -4.24 4.64 -2.52
CA CYS A 32 -3.46 5.83 -2.86
C CYS A 32 -3.55 6.12 -4.37
N GLY A 33 -3.43 7.39 -4.76
CA GLY A 33 -3.42 7.81 -6.16
C GLY A 33 -4.82 8.14 -6.72
N ASN A 34 -5.06 7.80 -7.99
CA ASN A 34 -6.28 8.17 -8.70
C ASN A 34 -7.34 7.05 -8.59
N PRO A 35 -8.51 7.28 -7.96
CA PRO A 35 -9.58 6.28 -7.86
C PRO A 35 -10.18 5.84 -9.20
N SER A 36 -10.01 6.63 -10.27
CA SER A 36 -10.38 6.25 -11.64
C SER A 36 -9.19 5.76 -12.48
N GLY A 37 -8.05 5.52 -11.85
CA GLY A 37 -6.82 5.07 -12.49
C GLY A 37 -6.77 3.56 -12.79
N LYS A 38 -5.60 3.08 -13.24
CA LYS A 38 -5.36 1.65 -13.38
C LYS A 38 -5.21 1.01 -11.99
N PRO A 39 -5.95 -0.07 -11.65
CA PRO A 39 -5.83 -0.72 -10.36
C PRO A 39 -4.50 -1.45 -10.21
N VAL A 40 -3.87 -1.31 -9.03
CA VAL A 40 -2.60 -1.93 -8.66
C VAL A 40 -2.67 -2.36 -7.19
N VAL A 41 -2.09 -3.51 -6.86
CA VAL A 41 -1.92 -3.99 -5.49
C VAL A 41 -0.43 -4.08 -5.18
N PHE A 42 -0.01 -3.48 -4.07
CA PHE A 42 1.34 -3.61 -3.53
C PHE A 42 1.35 -4.68 -2.44
N LEU A 43 2.30 -5.61 -2.49
CA LEU A 43 2.54 -6.63 -1.48
C LEU A 43 3.92 -6.41 -0.89
N HIS A 44 4.00 -6.11 0.41
CA HIS A 44 5.28 -5.88 1.07
C HIS A 44 6.12 -7.15 1.15
N GLY A 45 7.45 -6.98 1.30
CA GLY A 45 8.40 -8.08 1.46
C GLY A 45 8.50 -8.62 2.90
N GLY A 46 9.41 -9.59 3.11
CA GLY A 46 9.55 -10.32 4.38
C GLY A 46 8.59 -11.51 4.47
N PRO A 47 8.35 -12.00 5.69
CA PRO A 47 6.99 -11.93 6.26
C PRO A 47 6.95 -10.99 7.48
N GLY A 48 5.81 -10.34 7.72
CA GLY A 48 5.65 -9.42 8.86
C GLY A 48 6.38 -8.08 8.74
N GLY A 49 6.87 -7.72 7.54
CA GLY A 49 7.59 -6.46 7.31
C GLY A 49 6.73 -5.19 7.36
N GLY A 50 5.41 -5.33 7.17
CA GLY A 50 4.48 -4.20 7.15
C GLY A 50 4.65 -3.28 5.94
N CYS A 51 3.79 -2.27 5.87
CA CYS A 51 3.85 -1.17 4.91
C CYS A 51 4.18 0.12 5.65
N SER A 52 5.42 0.28 6.10
CA SER A 52 5.89 1.54 6.69
C SER A 52 6.58 2.37 5.61
N PRO A 53 6.39 3.71 5.58
CA PRO A 53 7.24 4.56 4.77
C PRO A 53 8.69 4.42 5.25
N SER A 54 9.60 4.19 4.31
CA SER A 54 11.05 4.07 4.55
C SER A 54 11.76 5.40 4.43
#